data_AF-A0A962JIP3-F1
#
_entry.id   AF-A0A962JIP3-F1
#
_cell.length_a   1.000
_cell.length_b   1.000
_cell.length_c   1.000
_cell.angle_alpha   90.00
_cell.angle_beta   90.00
_cell.angle_gamma   90.00
#
_symmetry.space_group_name_H-M   'P 1'
#
loop_
_entity.id
_entity.type
_entity.pdbx_description
1 polymer ?
#
loop_
_entity_poly.entity_id
_entity_poly.type
_entity_poly.pdbx_seq_one_letter_code
_entity_poly.pdbx_strand_id
1 'polypeptide(L)'
;MRFAQTLADAGDPINFAMNAKMNRPIHFTQVLNDLVVPNAAVKGAASATQDYVGATGFLSGNTALAKTMSFSTKNEIDITSFNSQNLTGSNTWVQFNQGGHGSLLDPTSNAAVTTEMQCQSASFFATAGAVVQVGCSKP
;
A
#
# COMPACT_ATOMS: atom_id res chain seq x y z
N MET A 1 22.71 14.08 6.54
CA MET A 1 22.06 15.24 5.92
C MET A 1 20.64 15.00 5.42
N ARG A 2 20.24 13.81 4.92
CA ARG A 2 18.88 13.59 4.36
C ARG A 2 17.73 13.56 5.40
N PHE A 3 17.92 12.95 6.56
CA PHE A 3 16.94 13.04 7.67
C PHE A 3 16.75 14.47 8.19
N ALA A 4 17.80 15.29 8.11
CA ALA A 4 17.72 16.70 8.48
C ALA A 4 16.93 17.52 7.45
N GLN A 5 16.94 17.15 6.16
CA GLN A 5 16.06 17.77 5.16
C GLN A 5 14.60 17.49 5.49
N THR A 6 14.20 16.24 5.78
CA THR A 6 12.81 15.95 6.17
C THR A 6 12.38 16.70 7.44
N LEU A 7 13.28 16.88 8.41
CA LEU A 7 13.00 17.62 9.64
C LEU A 7 12.97 19.15 9.44
N ALA A 8 13.78 19.70 8.53
CA ALA A 8 13.90 21.14 8.30
C ALA A 8 13.02 21.65 7.14
N ASP A 9 12.65 20.77 6.21
CA ASP A 9 11.80 21.03 5.05
C ASP A 9 10.36 20.73 5.40
N ALA A 10 9.65 21.78 5.82
CA ALA A 10 8.22 21.70 6.10
C ALA A 10 7.37 21.30 4.88
N GLY A 11 7.95 21.32 3.67
CA GLY A 11 7.30 20.90 2.43
C GLY A 11 7.42 19.41 2.12
N ASP A 12 8.23 18.63 2.86
CA ASP A 12 8.36 17.18 2.61
C ASP A 12 7.00 16.48 2.85
N PRO A 13 6.40 15.84 1.82
CA PRO A 13 5.09 15.21 1.94
C PRO A 13 4.99 14.19 3.08
N ILE A 14 6.10 13.54 3.47
CA ILE A 14 6.08 12.53 4.52
C ILE A 14 5.72 13.11 5.90
N ASN A 15 5.98 14.41 6.12
CA ASN A 15 5.60 15.12 7.34
C ASN A 15 4.08 15.25 7.49
N PHE A 16 3.31 15.12 6.40
CA PHE A 16 1.85 15.20 6.40
C PHE A 16 1.17 13.83 6.46
N ALA A 17 1.93 12.73 6.43
CA ALA A 17 1.38 11.37 6.34
C ALA A 17 0.44 11.03 7.51
N MET A 18 0.86 11.31 8.74
CA MET A 18 0.01 11.11 9.93
C MET A 18 -1.23 12.02 9.93
N ASN A 19 -1.06 13.28 9.53
CA ASN A 19 -2.19 14.21 9.43
C ASN A 19 -3.22 13.74 8.40
N ALA A 20 -2.79 13.12 7.29
CA ALA A 20 -3.72 12.55 6.32
C ALA A 20 -4.59 11.45 6.96
N LYS A 21 -3.96 10.50 7.66
CA LYS A 21 -4.66 9.39 8.33
C LYS A 21 -5.58 9.85 9.47
N MET A 22 -5.20 10.91 10.19
CA MET A 22 -5.99 11.44 11.29
C MET A 22 -7.25 12.19 10.81
N ASN A 23 -7.19 12.79 9.63
CA ASN A 23 -8.27 13.62 9.11
C ASN A 23 -9.18 12.90 8.09
N ARG A 24 -8.74 11.76 7.54
CA ARG A 24 -9.50 11.00 6.54
C ARG A 24 -9.28 9.50 6.71
N PRO A 25 -10.32 8.68 6.49
CA PRO A 25 -10.15 7.24 6.35
C PRO A 25 -9.17 6.92 5.22
N ILE A 26 -8.30 5.92 5.42
CA ILE A 26 -7.33 5.45 4.42
C ILE A 26 -7.47 3.93 4.23
N HIS A 27 -7.76 3.53 3.00
CA HIS A 27 -7.53 2.17 2.52
C HIS A 27 -6.17 2.14 1.80
N PHE A 28 -5.15 1.60 2.47
CA PHE A 28 -3.79 1.51 1.95
C PHE A 28 -3.59 0.16 1.28
N THR A 29 -3.55 0.15 -0.06
CA THR A 29 -3.35 -1.06 -0.86
C THR A 29 -1.92 -1.15 -1.34
N GLN A 30 -1.30 -2.31 -1.17
CA GLN A 30 0.08 -2.57 -1.56
C GLN A 30 0.19 -3.91 -2.26
N VAL A 31 0.90 -3.97 -3.39
CA VAL A 31 1.39 -5.24 -3.95
C VAL A 31 2.79 -5.48 -3.41
N LEU A 32 3.03 -6.69 -2.89
CA LEU A 32 4.33 -7.09 -2.39
C LEU A 32 5.29 -7.31 -3.57
N ASN A 33 6.53 -6.85 -3.42
CA ASN A 33 7.59 -6.91 -4.42
C ASN A 33 7.28 -6.13 -5.71
N ASP A 34 6.41 -5.10 -5.63
CA ASP A 34 6.23 -4.14 -6.72
C ASP A 34 7.58 -3.49 -7.08
N LEU A 35 7.89 -3.42 -8.38
CA LEU A 35 9.13 -2.85 -8.91
C LEU A 35 8.94 -1.44 -9.47
N VAL A 36 7.71 -1.01 -9.75
CA VAL A 36 7.39 0.33 -10.27
C VAL A 36 7.27 1.33 -9.13
N VAL A 37 6.55 0.95 -8.06
CA VAL A 37 6.56 1.67 -6.78
C VAL A 37 7.08 0.72 -5.70
N PRO A 38 8.42 0.67 -5.50
CA PRO A 38 9.02 -0.27 -4.57
C PRO A 38 8.50 -0.16 -3.15
N ASN A 39 8.37 -1.31 -2.48
CA ASN A 39 7.98 -1.31 -1.07
C ASN A 39 9.05 -0.69 -0.17
N ALA A 40 10.31 -0.76 -0.57
CA ALA A 40 11.46 -0.14 0.09
C ALA A 40 12.55 0.23 -0.94
N ALA A 41 13.38 1.23 -0.63
CA ALA A 41 14.57 1.56 -1.42
C ALA A 41 15.85 1.15 -0.66
N VAL A 42 16.39 -0.03 -0.97
CA VAL A 42 17.60 -0.57 -0.33
C VAL A 42 18.82 -0.24 -1.19
N LYS A 43 19.95 0.11 -0.57
CA LYS A 43 21.22 0.36 -1.29
C LYS A 43 21.55 -0.81 -2.23
N GLY A 44 21.80 -0.51 -3.50
CA GLY A 44 22.03 -1.52 -4.52
C GLY A 44 22.47 -0.93 -5.86
N ALA A 45 23.08 -1.77 -6.70
CA ALA A 45 23.35 -1.44 -8.08
C ALA A 45 22.04 -1.30 -8.88
N ALA A 46 22.06 -0.56 -9.98
CA ALA A 46 20.94 -0.56 -10.92
C ALA A 46 20.73 -1.97 -11.51
N SER A 47 19.49 -2.30 -11.83
CA SER A 47 19.10 -3.52 -12.54
C SER A 47 18.33 -3.18 -13.81
N ALA A 48 17.85 -4.19 -14.55
CA ALA A 48 16.99 -3.95 -15.71
C ALA A 48 15.63 -3.32 -15.33
N THR A 49 15.23 -3.39 -14.06
CA THR A 49 13.90 -2.98 -13.58
C THR A 49 13.94 -1.96 -12.43
N GLN A 50 15.13 -1.62 -11.92
CA GLN A 50 15.29 -0.72 -10.78
C GLN A 50 16.51 0.19 -10.94
N ASP A 51 16.35 1.44 -10.53
CA ASP A 51 17.42 2.43 -10.55
C ASP A 51 18.50 2.17 -9.49
N TYR A 52 19.67 2.77 -9.69
CA TYR A 52 20.74 2.76 -8.70
C TYR A 52 20.32 3.43 -7.40
N VAL A 53 20.47 2.72 -6.28
CA VAL A 53 20.23 3.27 -4.94
C VAL A 53 21.56 3.43 -4.22
N GLY A 54 22.11 4.65 -4.22
CA GLY A 54 23.42 4.92 -3.61
C GLY A 54 23.46 4.81 -2.09
N ALA A 55 22.31 4.94 -1.42
CA ALA A 55 22.15 4.77 0.01
C ALA A 55 20.73 4.31 0.33
N THR A 56 20.57 3.45 1.34
CA THR A 56 19.26 2.95 1.78
C THR A 56 18.36 4.10 2.20
N GLY A 57 17.21 4.22 1.53
CA GLY A 57 16.17 5.20 1.81
C GLY A 57 15.19 4.68 2.87
N PHE A 58 15.51 4.88 4.15
CA PHE A 58 14.69 4.36 5.25
C PHE A 58 13.25 4.92 5.32
N LEU A 59 13.02 6.08 4.72
CA LEU A 59 11.71 6.72 4.60
C LEU A 59 11.09 6.57 3.19
N SER A 60 11.74 5.82 2.30
CA SER A 60 11.33 5.65 0.92
C SER A 60 10.57 4.34 0.72
N GLY A 61 9.61 4.38 -0.22
CA GLY A 61 8.76 3.25 -0.55
C GLY A 61 7.47 3.22 0.25
N ASN A 62 6.48 2.48 -0.28
CA ASN A 62 5.13 2.49 0.29
C ASN A 62 5.04 1.85 1.69
N THR A 63 5.94 0.92 2.05
CA THR A 63 5.96 0.34 3.41
C THR A 63 6.47 1.34 4.44
N ALA A 64 7.44 2.18 4.08
CA ALA A 64 7.91 3.25 4.98
C ALA A 64 6.83 4.31 5.19
N LEU A 65 6.07 4.65 4.14
CA LEU A 65 4.91 5.54 4.23
C LEU A 65 3.83 4.97 5.16
N ALA A 66 3.43 3.70 4.97
CA ALA A 66 2.43 3.05 5.83
C ALA A 66 2.86 3.04 7.31
N LYS A 67 4.15 2.77 7.58
CA LYS A 67 4.70 2.85 8.94
C LYS A 67 4.70 4.27 9.49
N THR A 68 5.04 5.27 8.67
CA THR A 68 4.98 6.69 9.08
C THR A 68 3.55 7.08 9.43
N MET A 69 2.56 6.61 8.66
CA MET A 69 1.13 6.71 8.97
C MET A 69 0.71 5.86 10.19
N SER A 70 1.63 5.22 10.91
CA SER A 70 1.32 4.36 12.06
C SER A 70 0.33 3.24 11.75
N PHE A 71 0.38 2.64 10.55
CA PHE A 71 -0.29 1.37 10.32
C PHE A 71 0.48 0.24 11.02
N SER A 72 -0.18 -0.42 11.98
CA SER A 72 0.41 -1.52 12.76
C SER A 72 -0.04 -2.90 12.27
N THR A 73 -1.26 -3.00 11.76
CA THR A 73 -1.85 -4.28 11.32
C THR A 73 -1.70 -4.43 9.81
N LYS A 74 -1.02 -5.50 9.42
CA LYS A 74 -0.84 -5.92 8.02
C LYS A 74 -1.88 -6.98 7.68
N ASN A 75 -2.77 -6.69 6.74
CA ASN A 75 -3.75 -7.66 6.24
C ASN A 75 -3.22 -8.22 4.92
N GLU A 76 -2.45 -9.30 5.00
CA GLU A 76 -1.92 -9.95 3.80
C GLU A 76 -3.00 -10.80 3.13
N ILE A 77 -3.10 -10.68 1.81
CA ILE A 77 -4.05 -11.36 0.95
C ILE A 77 -3.27 -12.26 0.01
N ASP A 78 -3.49 -13.55 0.18
CA ASP A 78 -3.22 -14.56 -0.82
C ASP A 78 -4.53 -14.92 -1.49
N ILE A 79 -4.72 -14.55 -2.76
CA ILE A 79 -5.99 -14.72 -3.49
C ILE A 79 -6.44 -16.19 -3.57
N THR A 80 -5.52 -17.14 -3.35
CA THR A 80 -5.82 -18.58 -3.41
C THR A 80 -6.27 -19.16 -2.07
N SER A 81 -6.06 -18.45 -0.95
CA SER A 81 -6.24 -19.02 0.40
C SER A 81 -6.74 -18.05 1.49
N PHE A 82 -7.16 -16.84 1.13
CA PHE A 82 -7.71 -15.86 2.09
C PHE A 82 -9.11 -16.24 2.61
N ASN A 83 -9.53 -15.71 3.77
CA ASN A 83 -10.90 -15.83 4.29
C ASN A 83 -11.68 -14.54 4.04
N SER A 84 -12.98 -14.65 3.75
CA SER A 84 -13.84 -13.47 3.63
C SER A 84 -14.03 -12.85 5.02
N GLN A 85 -13.84 -11.54 5.11
CA GLN A 85 -13.91 -10.80 6.37
C GLN A 85 -14.15 -9.32 6.12
N ASN A 86 -14.85 -8.67 7.04
CA ASN A 86 -14.94 -7.21 7.05
C ASN A 86 -13.81 -6.66 7.92
N LEU A 87 -12.83 -6.01 7.30
CA LEU A 87 -11.85 -5.22 8.02
C LEU A 87 -12.52 -3.90 8.39
N THR A 88 -12.86 -3.77 9.67
CA THR A 88 -13.56 -2.60 10.19
C THR A 88 -12.57 -1.57 10.74
N GLY A 89 -12.99 -0.30 10.70
CA GLY A 89 -12.20 0.84 11.15
C GLY A 89 -11.74 1.71 9.99
N SER A 90 -11.54 3.00 10.27
CA SER A 90 -11.30 4.01 9.23
C SER A 90 -9.96 3.86 8.50
N ASN A 91 -9.05 2.99 8.96
CA ASN A 91 -7.71 2.88 8.41
C ASN A 91 -7.31 1.42 8.27
N THR A 92 -7.20 0.94 7.03
CA THR A 92 -6.82 -0.45 6.73
C THR A 92 -5.56 -0.48 5.87
N TRP A 93 -4.66 -1.43 6.14
CA TRP A 93 -3.50 -1.72 5.30
C TRP A 93 -3.61 -3.14 4.77
N VAL A 94 -3.80 -3.26 3.47
CA VAL A 94 -3.95 -4.52 2.74
C VAL A 94 -2.74 -4.74 1.85
N GLN A 95 -2.16 -5.93 1.91
CA GLN A 95 -1.00 -6.31 1.11
C GLN A 95 -1.34 -7.53 0.27
N PHE A 96 -1.21 -7.44 -1.05
CA PHE A 96 -1.41 -8.56 -1.94
C PHE A 96 -0.06 -9.23 -2.23
N ASN A 97 0.03 -10.54 -2.00
CA ASN A 97 1.24 -11.32 -2.32
C ASN A 97 1.30 -11.75 -3.81
N GLN A 98 0.29 -11.37 -4.59
CA GLN A 98 0.08 -11.66 -6.00
C GLN A 98 -0.41 -10.40 -6.74
N GLY A 99 -0.27 -10.38 -8.07
CA GLY A 99 -0.64 -9.24 -8.91
C GLY A 99 0.58 -8.40 -9.32
N GLY A 100 0.32 -7.23 -9.89
CA GLY A 100 1.31 -6.27 -10.33
C GLY A 100 0.85 -4.83 -10.06
N HIS A 101 1.71 -3.86 -10.39
CA HIS A 101 1.47 -2.44 -10.11
C HIS A 101 0.10 -1.94 -10.61
N GLY A 102 -0.31 -2.40 -11.79
CA GLY A 102 -1.56 -2.02 -12.43
C GLY A 102 -2.81 -2.77 -11.95
N SER A 103 -2.68 -3.76 -11.04
CA SER A 103 -3.80 -4.68 -10.70
C SER A 103 -5.04 -4.02 -10.11
N LEU A 104 -5.00 -2.74 -9.74
CA LEU A 104 -6.23 -2.04 -9.37
C LEU A 104 -7.20 -1.91 -10.57
N LEU A 105 -6.68 -1.77 -11.79
CA LEU A 105 -7.45 -1.49 -13.00
C LEU A 105 -7.18 -2.48 -14.14
N ASP A 106 -6.04 -3.16 -14.11
CA ASP A 106 -5.58 -4.06 -15.17
C ASP A 106 -5.61 -5.53 -14.71
N PRO A 107 -6.50 -6.36 -15.26
CA PRO A 107 -6.63 -7.77 -14.91
C PRO A 107 -5.58 -8.69 -15.53
N THR A 108 -4.70 -8.19 -16.41
CA THR A 108 -3.76 -9.02 -17.18
C THR A 108 -2.83 -9.88 -16.32
N SER A 109 -2.35 -9.35 -15.19
CA SER A 109 -1.47 -10.11 -14.29
C SER A 109 -2.23 -11.16 -13.47
N ASN A 110 -3.44 -10.82 -12.99
CA ASN A 110 -4.32 -11.69 -12.21
C ASN A 110 -5.71 -11.03 -12.08
N ALA A 111 -6.70 -11.60 -12.76
CA ALA A 111 -8.07 -11.06 -12.76
C ALA A 111 -8.74 -11.15 -11.37
N ALA A 112 -8.47 -12.19 -10.58
CA ALA A 112 -9.06 -12.35 -9.26
C ALA A 112 -8.52 -11.30 -8.27
N VAL A 113 -7.21 -11.01 -8.32
CA VAL A 113 -6.61 -9.90 -7.55
C VAL A 113 -7.24 -8.56 -7.94
N THR A 114 -7.48 -8.34 -9.23
CA THR A 114 -8.10 -7.09 -9.72
C THR A 114 -9.52 -6.93 -9.22
N THR A 115 -10.34 -7.98 -9.32
CA THR A 115 -11.70 -7.99 -8.77
C THR A 115 -11.68 -7.73 -7.26
N GLU A 116 -10.75 -8.34 -6.52
CA GLU A 116 -10.63 -8.14 -5.08
C GLU A 116 -10.26 -6.70 -4.71
N MET A 117 -9.24 -6.12 -5.36
CA MET A 117 -8.84 -4.72 -5.14
C MET A 117 -9.97 -3.73 -5.44
N GLN A 118 -10.70 -3.94 -6.53
CA GLN A 118 -11.83 -3.09 -6.91
C GLN A 118 -12.99 -3.23 -5.93
N CYS A 119 -13.27 -4.45 -5.47
CA CYS A 119 -14.35 -4.67 -4.54
C CYS A 119 -14.05 -4.13 -3.13
N GLN A 120 -12.80 -4.29 -2.66
CA GLN A 120 -12.33 -3.62 -1.45
C GLN A 120 -12.49 -2.10 -1.55
N SER A 121 -12.12 -1.51 -2.70
CA SER A 121 -12.31 -0.07 -2.97
C SER A 121 -13.79 0.33 -2.97
N ALA A 122 -14.65 -0.46 -3.62
CA ALA A 122 -16.08 -0.21 -3.69
C ALA A 122 -16.74 -0.25 -2.30
N SER A 123 -16.42 -1.25 -1.48
CA SER A 123 -16.94 -1.37 -0.11
C SER A 123 -16.46 -0.22 0.79
N PHE A 124 -15.19 0.20 0.63
CA PHE A 124 -14.65 1.36 1.31
C PHE A 124 -15.44 2.63 0.98
N PHE A 125 -15.70 2.91 -0.30
CA PHE A 125 -16.49 4.08 -0.70
C PHE A 125 -17.95 3.97 -0.26
N ALA A 126 -18.59 2.81 -0.45
CA ALA A 126 -19.98 2.59 -0.09
C ALA A 126 -20.25 2.79 1.42
N THR A 127 -19.23 2.60 2.25
CA THR A 127 -19.31 2.75 3.71
C THR A 127 -18.67 4.04 4.22
N ALA A 128 -18.38 5.00 3.34
CA ALA A 128 -17.68 6.25 3.68
C ALA A 128 -16.37 6.02 4.46
N GLY A 129 -15.67 4.95 4.12
CA GLY A 129 -14.39 4.54 4.68
C GLY A 129 -14.45 3.69 5.95
N ALA A 130 -15.63 3.21 6.36
CA ALA A 130 -15.78 2.46 7.61
C ALA A 130 -15.38 0.97 7.48
N VAL A 131 -15.48 0.39 6.29
CA VAL A 131 -15.25 -1.05 6.06
C VAL A 131 -14.45 -1.27 4.78
N VAL A 132 -13.48 -2.18 4.85
CA VAL A 132 -12.91 -2.85 3.68
C VAL A 132 -13.34 -4.31 3.70
N GLN A 133 -14.21 -4.69 2.77
CA GLN A 133 -14.69 -6.06 2.63
C GLN A 133 -13.65 -6.88 1.88
N VAL A 134 -12.97 -7.77 2.60
CA VAL A 134 -12.11 -8.78 2.01
C VAL A 134 -12.97 -9.96 1.57
N GLY A 135 -12.79 -10.39 0.33
CA GLY A 135 -13.31 -11.63 -0.19
C GLY A 135 -14.64 -11.58 -0.90
N CYS A 136 -15.00 -10.41 -1.38
CA CYS A 136 -16.10 -10.26 -2.32
C CYS A 136 -15.72 -10.64 -3.77
N SER A 137 -14.44 -10.93 -4.05
CA SER A 137 -14.01 -11.58 -5.29
C SER A 137 -14.18 -13.09 -5.29
N LYS A 138 -14.50 -13.72 -4.14
CA LYS A 138 -14.75 -15.15 -4.09
C LYS A 138 -16.06 -15.49 -4.81
N PRO A 139 -16.09 -16.59 -5.58
CA PRO A 139 -17.34 -17.16 -6.09
C PRO A 139 -18.24 -17.69 -4.96
#